data_AF-A0A929DQY6-F1
#
_entry.id   AF-A0A929DQY6-F1
#
_cell.length_a   1.000
_cell.length_b   1.000
_cell.length_c   1.000
_cell.angle_alpha   90.00
_cell.angle_beta   90.00
_cell.angle_gamma   90.00
#
_symmetry.space_group_name_H-M   'P 1'
#
loop_
_entity.id
_entity.type
_entity.pdbx_description
1 polymer ?
#
loop_
_entity_poly.entity_id
_entity_poly.type
_entity_poly.pdbx_seq_one_letter_code
_entity_poly.pdbx_strand_id
1 'polypeptide(L)'
;MKDGALSDLKILEYAQFISGPYCAKLMADLGAEVIKIEEPGLGDRARGYGPFPQDISHPEKSGLFIYLNSNKKGITLDLHTATGMKIFKELVKGADILLENNPPGVMRKLGLDYETLKEVNPRLIMAS
;
A
#
# COMPACT_ATOMS: atom_id res chain seq x y z
N MET A 1 10.55 -0.76 -16.61
CA MET A 1 9.93 0.28 -17.46
C MET A 1 10.44 1.62 -16.94
N LYS A 2 11.16 2.39 -17.75
CA LYS A 2 11.75 3.69 -17.36
C LYS A 2 11.07 4.89 -18.05
N ASP A 3 9.93 4.68 -18.71
CA ASP A 3 9.31 5.67 -19.61
C ASP A 3 7.80 5.88 -19.34
N GLY A 4 7.37 5.78 -18.07
CA GLY A 4 5.98 6.02 -17.66
C GLY A 4 5.72 7.48 -17.25
N ALA A 5 4.49 7.97 -17.42
CA ALA A 5 4.09 9.33 -17.07
C ALA A 5 4.29 9.69 -15.58
N LEU A 6 4.33 8.68 -14.71
CA LEU A 6 4.55 8.82 -13.26
C LEU A 6 5.86 8.15 -12.81
N SER A 7 6.81 7.92 -13.72
CA SER A 7 8.04 7.13 -13.45
C SER A 7 9.00 7.74 -12.44
N ASP A 8 8.83 9.02 -12.11
CA ASP A 8 9.56 9.77 -11.10
C ASP A 8 8.91 9.72 -9.72
N LEU A 9 7.70 9.16 -9.59
CA LEU A 9 6.97 9.11 -8.32
C LEU A 9 7.21 7.81 -7.55
N LYS A 10 7.33 7.96 -6.23
CA LYS A 10 7.34 6.85 -5.26
C LYS A 10 6.12 6.91 -4.35
N ILE A 11 5.40 5.79 -4.28
CA ILE A 11 4.10 5.70 -3.60
C ILE A 11 4.15 4.58 -2.57
N LEU A 12 3.69 4.88 -1.36
CA LEU A 12 3.39 3.88 -0.34
C LEU A 12 1.89 3.59 -0.38
N GLU A 13 1.54 2.32 -0.46
CA GLU A 13 0.17 1.85 -0.36
C GLU A 13 -0.01 1.10 0.96
N TYR A 14 -0.68 1.74 1.92
CA TYR A 14 -1.20 1.12 3.13
C TYR A 14 -2.73 1.03 3.04
N ALA A 15 -3.17 0.33 2.00
CA ALA A 15 -4.56 0.14 1.67
C ALA A 15 -4.87 -1.34 1.43
N GLN A 16 -6.13 -1.71 1.63
CA GLN A 16 -6.61 -3.08 1.50
C GLN A 16 -7.80 -3.19 0.54
N PHE A 17 -8.02 -4.39 0.05
CA PHE A 17 -9.19 -4.78 -0.73
C PHE A 17 -9.25 -4.09 -2.10
N ILE A 18 -10.11 -3.10 -2.33
CA ILE A 18 -10.40 -2.62 -3.70
C ILE A 18 -10.03 -1.15 -3.93
N SER A 19 -10.57 -0.19 -3.18
CA SER A 19 -10.49 1.24 -3.53
C SER A 19 -9.06 1.78 -3.61
N GLY A 20 -8.29 1.63 -2.53
CA GLY A 20 -6.89 2.05 -2.50
C GLY A 20 -6.00 1.22 -3.43
N PRO A 21 -6.08 -0.13 -3.41
CA PRO A 21 -5.30 -0.95 -4.33
C PRO A 21 -5.57 -0.67 -5.81
N TYR A 22 -6.80 -0.37 -6.20
CA TYR A 22 -7.14 0.00 -7.59
C TYR A 22 -6.53 1.35 -7.98
N CYS A 23 -6.62 2.36 -7.11
CA CYS A 23 -5.96 3.66 -7.32
C CYS A 23 -4.45 3.49 -7.52
N ALA A 24 -3.80 2.77 -6.60
CA ALA A 24 -2.37 2.50 -6.66
C ALA A 24 -1.97 1.68 -7.88
N LYS A 25 -2.83 0.75 -8.34
CA LYS A 25 -2.61 -0.02 -9.58
C LYS A 25 -2.51 0.89 -10.79
N LEU A 26 -3.45 1.84 -10.94
CA LEU A 26 -3.43 2.79 -12.05
C LEU A 26 -2.13 3.60 -12.06
N MET A 27 -1.66 4.02 -10.89
CA MET A 27 -0.39 4.75 -10.77
C MET A 27 0.83 3.87 -11.10
N ALA A 28 0.84 2.61 -10.64
CA ALA A 28 1.88 1.64 -10.98
C ALA A 28 1.93 1.34 -12.49
N ASP A 29 0.77 1.17 -13.13
CA ASP A 29 0.66 0.97 -14.58
C ASP A 29 1.18 2.18 -15.38
N LEU A 30 1.03 3.38 -14.83
CA LEU A 30 1.59 4.63 -15.38
C LEU A 30 3.07 4.84 -15.05
N GLY A 31 3.70 3.88 -14.37
CA GLY A 31 5.14 3.82 -14.14
C GLY A 31 5.62 4.18 -12.74
N ALA A 32 4.73 4.58 -11.81
CA ALA A 32 5.13 4.91 -10.45
C ALA A 32 5.74 3.70 -9.71
N GLU A 33 6.73 3.94 -8.86
CA GLU A 33 7.19 2.93 -7.92
C GLU A 33 6.19 2.81 -6.77
N VAL A 34 5.35 1.77 -6.81
CA VAL A 34 4.39 1.49 -5.75
C VAL A 34 4.92 0.40 -4.82
N ILE A 35 5.01 0.71 -3.53
CA ILE A 35 5.34 -0.23 -2.46
C ILE A 35 4.08 -0.48 -1.64
N LYS A 36 3.52 -1.69 -1.77
CA LYS A 36 2.41 -2.18 -0.98
C LYS A 36 2.90 -2.69 0.37
N ILE A 37 2.31 -2.16 1.43
CA ILE A 37 2.60 -2.52 2.82
C ILE A 37 1.47 -3.40 3.33
N GLU A 38 1.81 -4.64 3.69
CA GLU A 38 0.85 -5.64 4.15
C GLU A 38 1.15 -6.06 5.60
N GLU A 39 0.13 -6.51 6.32
CA GLU A 39 0.33 -7.05 7.67
C GLU A 39 0.94 -8.46 7.60
N PRO A 40 2.02 -8.76 8.37
CA PRO A 40 2.62 -10.08 8.38
C PRO A 40 1.63 -11.19 8.73
N GLY A 41 1.66 -12.29 7.99
CA GLY A 41 0.79 -13.46 8.21
C GLY A 41 -0.67 -13.30 7.74
N LEU A 42 -1.19 -12.07 7.66
CA LEU A 42 -2.55 -11.80 7.17
C LEU A 42 -2.60 -11.37 5.70
N GLY A 43 -1.69 -10.46 5.31
CA GLY A 43 -1.67 -9.88 3.97
C GLY A 43 -2.83 -8.92 3.68
N ASP A 44 -3.01 -8.56 2.41
CA ASP A 44 -4.22 -7.91 1.92
C ASP A 44 -5.41 -8.87 1.96
N ARG A 45 -6.55 -8.39 2.45
CA ARG A 45 -7.84 -9.10 2.41
C ARG A 45 -8.13 -9.72 1.06
N ALA A 46 -7.85 -9.03 -0.04
CA ALA A 46 -8.09 -9.52 -1.41
C ALA A 46 -7.44 -10.87 -1.69
N ARG A 47 -6.32 -11.23 -1.03
CA ARG A 47 -5.67 -12.55 -1.16
C ARG A 47 -6.61 -13.71 -0.81
N GLY A 48 -7.60 -13.47 0.06
CA GLY A 48 -8.62 -14.42 0.45
C GLY A 48 -9.90 -14.39 -0.40
N TYR A 49 -9.96 -13.60 -1.48
CA TYR A 49 -11.16 -13.45 -2.33
C TYR A 49 -10.88 -13.95 -3.75
N GLY A 50 -11.85 -14.68 -4.29
CA GLY A 50 -11.77 -15.26 -5.63
C GLY A 50 -11.86 -14.22 -6.77
N PRO A 51 -11.88 -14.69 -8.03
CA PRO A 51 -11.86 -16.10 -8.41
C PRO A 51 -10.53 -16.79 -8.07
N PHE A 52 -10.57 -18.10 -7.84
CA PHE A 52 -9.39 -18.93 -7.61
C PHE A 52 -9.31 -20.03 -8.68
N PRO A 53 -8.11 -20.47 -9.07
CA PRO A 53 -7.95 -21.66 -9.90
C PRO A 53 -8.65 -22.86 -9.26
N GLN A 54 -9.54 -23.51 -10.01
CA GLN A 54 -10.32 -24.67 -9.55
C GLN A 54 -11.19 -24.39 -8.31
N ASP A 55 -11.51 -23.12 -8.03
CA ASP A 55 -12.23 -22.68 -6.83
C ASP A 55 -11.57 -23.06 -5.49
N ILE A 56 -10.25 -23.33 -5.52
CA ILE A 56 -9.46 -23.63 -4.32
C ILE A 56 -8.81 -22.35 -3.80
N SER A 57 -9.31 -21.85 -2.66
CA SER A 57 -8.77 -20.66 -1.99
C SER A 57 -7.27 -20.80 -1.70
N HIS A 58 -6.50 -19.81 -2.12
CA HIS A 58 -5.07 -19.74 -1.86
C HIS A 58 -4.59 -18.28 -1.94
N PRO A 59 -3.82 -17.78 -0.95
CA PRO A 59 -3.45 -16.36 -0.87
C PRO A 59 -2.67 -15.85 -2.08
N GLU A 60 -1.83 -16.70 -2.68
CA GLU A 60 -1.07 -16.38 -3.90
C GLU A 60 -1.79 -16.72 -5.21
N LYS A 61 -3.07 -17.11 -5.17
CA LYS A 61 -3.85 -17.45 -6.38
C LYS A 61 -5.18 -16.72 -6.46
N SER A 62 -5.39 -15.70 -5.64
CA SER A 62 -6.53 -14.80 -5.78
C SER A 62 -6.43 -14.01 -7.07
N GLY A 63 -7.38 -14.20 -7.98
CA GLY A 63 -7.51 -13.39 -9.19
C GLY A 63 -7.74 -11.91 -8.87
N LEU A 64 -8.49 -11.60 -7.82
CA LEU A 64 -8.72 -10.23 -7.37
C LEU A 64 -7.41 -9.55 -6.92
N PHE A 65 -6.63 -10.22 -6.06
CA PHE A 65 -5.36 -9.69 -5.57
C PHE A 65 -4.36 -9.50 -6.71
N ILE A 66 -4.20 -10.51 -7.57
CA ILE A 66 -3.28 -10.46 -8.70
C ILE A 66 -3.64 -9.31 -9.65
N TYR A 67 -4.93 -9.14 -9.96
CA TYR A 67 -5.40 -8.03 -10.79
C TYR A 67 -5.07 -6.68 -10.15
N LEU A 68 -5.43 -6.48 -8.88
CA LEU A 68 -5.29 -5.18 -8.22
C LEU A 68 -3.84 -4.82 -7.85
N ASN A 69 -2.93 -5.78 -7.76
CA ASN A 69 -1.58 -5.56 -7.23
C ASN A 69 -0.45 -5.89 -8.22
N SER A 70 -0.79 -6.12 -9.49
CA SER A 70 0.19 -6.17 -10.57
C SER A 70 1.03 -4.88 -10.62
N ASN A 71 2.30 -4.99 -11.01
CA ASN A 71 3.30 -3.90 -11.08
C ASN A 71 3.75 -3.28 -9.74
N LYS A 72 3.26 -3.76 -8.60
CA LYS A 72 3.66 -3.28 -7.28
C LYS A 72 4.78 -4.11 -6.68
N LYS A 73 5.62 -3.49 -5.86
CA LYS A 73 6.50 -4.19 -4.91
C LYS A 73 5.72 -4.46 -3.63
N GLY A 74 5.88 -5.63 -3.02
CA GLY A 74 5.22 -5.98 -1.76
C GLY A 74 6.23 -6.11 -0.62
N ILE A 75 5.89 -5.57 0.55
CA ILE A 75 6.59 -5.82 1.81
C ILE A 75 5.57 -6.07 2.93
N THR A 76 5.97 -6.82 3.94
CA THR A 76 5.16 -6.95 5.17
C THR A 76 5.75 -6.10 6.28
N LEU A 77 4.93 -5.33 7.00
CA LEU A 77 5.33 -4.55 8.17
C LEU A 77 4.26 -4.63 9.26
N ASP A 78 4.68 -4.98 10.48
CA ASP A 78 3.82 -4.89 11.66
C ASP A 78 3.91 -3.49 12.28
N LEU A 79 2.92 -2.65 12.00
CA LEU A 79 2.84 -1.26 12.48
C LEU A 79 2.46 -1.15 13.96
N HIS A 80 2.20 -2.25 14.65
CA HIS A 80 2.02 -2.29 16.10
C HIS A 80 3.35 -2.42 16.85
N THR A 81 4.45 -2.69 16.13
CA THR A 81 5.80 -2.77 16.71
C THR A 81 6.57 -1.46 16.53
N ALA A 82 7.46 -1.15 17.47
CA ALA A 82 8.36 0.00 17.35
C ALA A 82 9.25 -0.07 16.09
N THR A 83 9.70 -1.27 15.73
CA THR A 83 10.51 -1.51 14.53
C THR A 83 9.72 -1.29 13.24
N GLY A 84 8.51 -1.84 13.14
CA GLY A 84 7.68 -1.64 11.95
C GLY A 84 7.26 -0.18 11.78
N MET A 85 6.90 0.50 12.88
CA MET A 85 6.62 1.94 12.88
C MET A 85 7.83 2.77 12.43
N LYS A 86 9.03 2.43 12.92
CA LYS A 86 10.27 3.08 12.49
C LYS A 86 10.51 2.90 10.99
N ILE A 87 10.41 1.67 10.49
CA ILE A 87 10.61 1.38 9.06
C ILE A 87 9.58 2.12 8.21
N PHE A 88 8.31 2.12 8.61
CA PHE A 88 7.25 2.86 7.91
C PHE A 88 7.59 4.35 7.80
N LYS A 89 8.01 4.99 8.90
CA LYS A 89 8.40 6.40 8.89
C LYS A 89 9.64 6.66 8.02
N GLU A 90 10.61 5.74 7.99
CA GLU A 90 11.75 5.85 7.05
C GLU A 90 11.33 5.74 5.59
N LEU A 91 10.34 4.88 5.27
CA LEU A 91 9.77 4.81 3.92
C LEU A 91 9.06 6.12 3.56
N VAL A 92 8.28 6.68 4.48
CA VAL A 92 7.54 7.94 4.28
C VAL A 92 8.47 9.10 3.93
N LYS A 93 9.66 9.18 4.52
CA LYS A 93 10.66 10.23 4.20
C LYS A 93 11.02 10.30 2.72
N GLY A 94 10.98 9.17 2.01
CA GLY A 94 11.34 9.08 0.60
C GLY A 94 10.14 8.94 -0.34
N ALA A 95 8.90 8.98 0.17
CA ALA A 95 7.70 8.81 -0.64
C ALA A 95 7.10 10.16 -1.03
N ASP A 96 6.52 10.23 -2.22
CA ASP A 96 5.76 11.38 -2.69
C ASP A 96 4.29 11.28 -2.24
N ILE A 97 3.74 10.07 -2.26
CA ILE A 97 2.33 9.81 -1.96
C ILE A 97 2.18 8.66 -0.97
N LEU A 98 1.31 8.82 0.03
CA LEU A 98 0.74 7.74 0.84
C LEU A 98 -0.73 7.56 0.46
N LEU A 99 -1.06 6.36 -0.04
CA LEU A 99 -2.43 5.92 -0.28
C LEU A 99 -2.88 4.99 0.85
N GLU A 100 -4.01 5.30 1.46
CA GLU A 100 -4.64 4.47 2.49
C GLU A 100 -6.16 4.48 2.32
N ASN A 101 -6.86 3.49 2.88
CA ASN A 101 -8.32 3.42 2.83
C ASN A 101 -8.91 2.83 4.12
N ASN A 102 -8.24 3.08 5.24
CA ASN A 102 -8.64 2.57 6.54
C ASN A 102 -9.87 3.33 7.05
N PRO A 103 -10.68 2.71 7.94
CA PRO A 103 -11.76 3.41 8.59
C PRO A 103 -11.30 4.72 9.26
N PRO A 104 -12.11 5.79 9.23
CA PRO A 104 -11.74 7.06 9.83
C PRO A 104 -11.24 6.92 11.27
N GLY A 105 -10.07 7.52 11.54
CA GLY A 105 -9.43 7.51 12.85
C GLY A 105 -8.45 6.36 13.11
N VAL A 106 -8.39 5.32 12.26
CA VAL A 106 -7.40 4.23 12.40
C VAL A 106 -5.97 4.77 12.27
N MET A 107 -5.68 5.54 11.23
CA MET A 107 -4.35 6.15 11.03
C MET A 107 -3.92 7.02 12.21
N ARG A 108 -4.85 7.79 12.79
CA ARG A 108 -4.58 8.60 14.00
C ARG A 108 -4.25 7.73 15.21
N LYS A 109 -4.97 6.63 15.44
CA LYS A 109 -4.69 5.69 16.54
C LYS A 109 -3.31 5.03 16.40
N LEU A 110 -2.84 4.84 15.17
CA LEU A 110 -1.50 4.33 14.88
C LEU A 110 -0.40 5.42 14.97
N GLY A 111 -0.76 6.69 15.10
CA GLY A 111 0.19 7.81 15.02
C GLY A 111 0.75 8.02 13.60
N LEU A 112 -0.08 7.76 12.60
CA LEU A 112 0.21 7.84 11.16
C LEU A 112 -0.79 8.74 10.42
N ASP A 113 -1.51 9.62 11.12
CA ASP A 113 -2.34 10.63 10.48
C ASP A 113 -1.50 11.70 9.76
N TYR A 114 -2.17 12.48 8.90
CA TYR A 114 -1.50 13.44 8.03
C TYR A 114 -0.64 14.45 8.80
N GLU A 115 -1.12 15.02 9.91
CA GLU A 115 -0.34 16.02 10.66
C GLU A 115 0.95 15.41 11.21
N THR A 116 0.86 14.20 11.77
CA THR A 116 2.04 13.46 12.25
C THR A 116 3.02 13.12 11.12
N LEU A 117 2.52 12.70 9.95
CA LEU A 117 3.39 12.30 8.83
C LEU A 117 3.97 13.50 8.09
N LYS A 118 3.30 14.65 8.10
CA LYS A 118 3.80 15.90 7.53
C LYS A 118 5.04 16.42 8.27
N GLU A 119 5.15 16.17 9.57
CA GLU A 119 6.38 16.45 10.32
C GLU A 119 7.56 15.58 9.86
N VAL A 120 7.29 14.35 9.41
CA VAL A 120 8.30 13.43 8.87
C VAL A 120 8.69 13.79 7.43
N ASN A 121 7.70 14.13 6.61
CA ASN A 121 7.88 14.53 5.22
C ASN A 121 6.90 15.68 4.85
N PRO A 122 7.35 16.95 4.88
CA PRO A 122 6.50 18.10 4.57
C PRO A 122 5.97 18.16 3.14
N ARG A 123 6.53 17.36 2.22
CA ARG A 123 6.12 17.29 0.80
C ARG A 123 5.14 16.15 0.53
N LEU A 124 4.88 15.28 1.53
CA LEU A 124 4.02 14.12 1.38
C LEU A 124 2.60 14.53 1.00
N ILE A 125 2.07 13.90 -0.04
CA ILE A 125 0.64 13.92 -0.35
C ILE A 125 0.01 12.68 0.30
N MET A 126 -1.04 12.86 1.09
CA MET A 126 -1.82 11.75 1.67
C MET A 126 -3.22 11.74 1.07
N ALA A 127 -3.66 10.58 0.57
CA ALA A 127 -5.02 10.35 0.11
C ALA A 127 -5.63 9.14 0.86
N SER A 128 -6.84 9.32 1.36
CA SER A 128 -7.56 8.52 2.37
C SER A 128 -8.98 8.22 1.90
#